data_AF-A0A088F0E4-F1
#
_entry.id   AF-A0A088F0E4-F1
#
_cell.length_a   1.000
_cell.length_b   1.000
_cell.length_c   1.000
_cell.angle_alpha   90.00
_cell.angle_beta   90.00
_cell.angle_gamma   90.00
#
_symmetry.space_group_name_H-M   'P 1'
#
loop_
_entity.id
_entity.type
_entity.pdbx_description
1 polymer ?
#
loop_
_entity_poly.entity_id
_entity_poly.type
_entity_poly.pdbx_seq_one_letter_code
_entity_poly.pdbx_strand_id
1 'polypeptide(L)'
;MDYKQIDTFEKVLEFNGETLEQFNNRTVKMAPDTYGYEKVKAIVLAMNGGKNVTSGYWPYFWNPNGSAVGFSFRAYFYDIVFAFVGARLLMIDHERAIYAGKTFTKEYSEYING
;
A
#
# COMPACT_ATOMS: atom_id res chain seq x y z
N MET A 1 3.82 14.55 -12.47
CA MET A 1 2.73 13.62 -12.85
C MET A 1 1.63 13.77 -11.81
N ASP A 2 0.38 13.85 -12.24
CA ASP A 2 -0.76 13.85 -11.31
C ASP A 2 -0.96 12.41 -10.79
N TYR A 3 -1.07 12.23 -9.47
CA TYR A 3 -1.24 10.90 -8.87
C TYR A 3 -2.50 10.20 -9.37
N LYS A 4 -3.52 10.96 -9.79
CA LYS A 4 -4.78 10.43 -10.33
C LYS A 4 -4.63 9.79 -11.71
N GLN A 5 -3.48 9.99 -12.38
CA GLN A 5 -3.17 9.32 -13.64
C GLN A 5 -2.61 7.91 -13.43
N ILE A 6 -2.19 7.58 -12.20
CA ILE A 6 -1.65 6.28 -11.80
C ILE A 6 -2.81 5.43 -11.29
N ASP A 7 -3.57 4.86 -12.23
CA ASP A 7 -4.83 4.12 -11.97
C ASP A 7 -4.72 2.60 -12.20
N THR A 8 -3.58 2.12 -12.69
CA THR A 8 -3.28 0.69 -12.85
C THR A 8 -1.90 0.35 -12.31
N PHE A 9 -1.67 -0.93 -12.01
CA PHE A 9 -0.38 -1.38 -11.49
C PHE A 9 0.75 -1.23 -12.52
N GLU A 10 0.45 -1.37 -13.82
CA GLU A 10 1.42 -1.13 -14.88
C GLU A 10 1.90 0.33 -14.89
N LYS A 11 1.01 1.31 -14.67
CA LYS A 11 1.40 2.72 -14.55
C LYS A 11 2.20 3.01 -13.28
N VAL A 12 1.96 2.26 -12.20
CA VAL A 12 2.79 2.31 -10.99
C VAL A 12 4.22 1.88 -11.32
N LEU A 13 4.38 0.77 -12.05
CA LEU A 13 5.68 0.27 -12.45
C LEU A 13 6.37 1.21 -13.45
N GLU A 14 5.63 1.72 -14.43
CA GLU A 14 6.12 2.71 -15.40
C GLU A 14 6.68 3.95 -14.69
N PHE A 15 5.94 4.49 -13.71
CA PHE A 15 6.41 5.61 -12.90
C PHE A 15 7.72 5.29 -12.16
N ASN A 16 7.83 4.07 -11.63
CA ASN A 16 9.01 3.61 -10.91
C ASN A 16 10.18 3.21 -11.86
N GLY A 17 10.00 3.29 -13.18
CA GLY A 17 11.02 2.88 -14.16
C GLY A 17 11.23 1.36 -14.22
N GLU A 18 10.23 0.57 -13.83
CA GLU A 18 10.25 -0.89 -13.83
C GLU A 18 9.22 -1.44 -14.84
N THR A 19 9.54 -2.53 -15.53
CA THR A 19 8.57 -3.24 -16.37
C THR A 19 7.85 -4.34 -15.58
N LEU A 20 6.67 -4.75 -16.05
CA LEU A 20 5.95 -5.87 -15.44
C LEU A 20 6.77 -7.17 -15.43
N GLU A 21 7.57 -7.40 -16.48
CA GLU A 21 8.47 -8.55 -16.56
C GLU A 21 9.57 -8.50 -15.50
N GLN A 22 10.21 -7.34 -15.31
CA GLN A 22 11.23 -7.14 -14.29
C GLN A 22 10.66 -7.36 -12.88
N PHE A 23 9.48 -6.79 -12.61
CA PHE A 23 8.77 -6.99 -11.36
C PHE A 23 8.48 -8.47 -11.10
N ASN A 24 7.87 -9.15 -12.07
CA ASN A 24 7.53 -10.57 -11.94
C ASN A 24 8.78 -11.44 -11.75
N ASN A 25 9.88 -11.16 -12.48
CA ASN A 25 11.12 -11.90 -12.36
C ASN A 25 11.74 -11.77 -10.96
N ARG A 26 11.74 -10.57 -10.35
CA ARG A 26 12.27 -10.38 -8.99
C ARG A 26 11.36 -10.94 -7.91
N THR A 27 10.06 -11.12 -8.17
CA THR A 27 9.10 -11.63 -7.19
C THR A 27 8.68 -13.09 -7.39
N VAL A 28 9.14 -13.77 -8.44
CA VAL A 28 8.63 -15.10 -8.85
C VAL A 28 8.73 -16.20 -7.77
N LYS A 29 9.65 -16.08 -6.82
CA LYS A 29 9.84 -17.04 -5.71
C LYS A 29 9.33 -16.54 -4.36
N MET A 30 8.66 -15.39 -4.34
CA MET A 30 8.13 -14.81 -3.10
C MET A 30 6.85 -15.53 -2.69
N ALA A 31 6.63 -15.65 -1.37
CA ALA A 31 5.35 -16.05 -0.85
C ALA A 31 4.28 -14.98 -1.18
N PRO A 32 2.98 -15.35 -1.24
CA PRO A 32 1.92 -14.44 -1.66
C PRO A 32 1.84 -13.15 -0.84
N ASP A 33 2.01 -13.22 0.48
CA ASP A 33 2.09 -12.09 1.40
C ASP A 33 3.22 -11.11 1.04
N THR A 34 4.40 -11.66 0.74
CA THR A 34 5.60 -10.91 0.38
C THR A 34 5.45 -10.29 -1.02
N TYR A 35 4.82 -11.01 -1.94
CA TYR A 35 4.46 -10.50 -3.26
C TYR A 35 3.48 -9.31 -3.17
N GLY A 36 2.42 -9.46 -2.37
CA GLY A 36 1.48 -8.37 -2.08
C GLY A 36 2.18 -7.16 -1.44
N TYR A 37 3.07 -7.40 -0.49
CA TYR A 37 3.86 -6.33 0.13
C TYR A 37 4.73 -5.56 -0.88
N GLU A 38 5.38 -6.25 -1.82
CA GLU A 38 6.16 -5.60 -2.87
C GLU A 38 5.30 -4.78 -3.84
N LYS A 39 4.09 -5.24 -4.16
CA LYS A 39 3.12 -4.45 -4.93
C LYS A 39 2.73 -3.16 -4.20
N VAL A 40 2.37 -3.27 -2.93
CA VAL A 40 1.96 -2.13 -2.11
C VAL A 40 3.11 -1.13 -1.93
N LYS A 41 4.35 -1.59 -1.77
CA LYS A 41 5.54 -0.71 -1.77
C LYS A 41 5.68 0.09 -3.05
N ALA A 42 5.52 -0.56 -4.21
CA ALA A 42 5.61 0.10 -5.50
C ALA A 42 4.53 1.18 -5.66
N ILE A 43 3.28 0.86 -5.24
CA ILE A 43 2.15 1.81 -5.24
C ILE A 43 2.46 3.03 -4.39
N VAL A 44 2.90 2.82 -3.14
CA VAL A 44 3.19 3.91 -2.20
C VAL A 44 4.29 4.82 -2.73
N LEU A 45 5.37 4.22 -3.26
CA LEU A 45 6.46 4.99 -3.85
C LEU A 45 5.96 5.87 -5.01
N ALA A 46 5.17 5.32 -5.92
CA ALA A 46 4.64 6.05 -7.06
C ALA A 46 3.66 7.16 -6.64
N MET A 47 2.74 6.86 -5.72
CA MET A 47 1.74 7.80 -5.20
C MET A 47 2.37 8.99 -4.46
N ASN A 48 3.49 8.76 -3.79
CA ASN A 48 4.27 9.82 -3.11
C ASN A 48 5.26 10.53 -4.04
N GLY A 49 5.23 10.26 -5.34
CA GLY A 49 6.12 10.89 -6.32
C GLY A 49 7.59 10.49 -6.15
N GLY A 50 7.84 9.23 -5.82
CA GLY A 50 9.18 8.65 -5.64
C GLY A 50 9.80 8.90 -4.26
N LYS A 51 9.01 9.35 -3.28
CA LYS A 51 9.49 9.71 -1.93
C LYS A 51 8.96 8.76 -0.87
N ASN A 52 9.84 8.37 0.04
CA ASN A 52 9.42 7.76 1.30
C ASN A 52 9.00 8.86 2.28
N VAL A 53 7.94 8.61 3.02
CA VAL A 53 7.48 9.51 4.09
C VAL A 53 7.77 8.88 5.45
N THR A 54 8.00 9.71 6.46
CA THR A 54 8.22 9.27 7.84
C THR A 54 6.95 9.37 8.69
N SER A 55 5.95 10.11 8.19
CA SER A 55 4.62 10.24 8.76
C SER A 55 3.63 10.47 7.62
N GLY A 56 2.42 9.96 7.75
CA GLY A 56 1.44 9.98 6.68
C GLY A 56 0.21 9.14 6.97
N TYR A 57 -0.59 8.94 5.95
CA TYR A 57 -1.89 8.31 6.01
C TYR A 57 -1.83 6.88 5.45
N TRP A 58 -2.46 5.94 6.15
CA TRP A 58 -2.68 4.61 5.59
C TRP A 58 -3.81 4.67 4.54
N PRO A 59 -3.67 3.94 3.43
CA PRO A 59 -4.74 3.78 2.45
C PRO A 59 -6.02 3.26 3.11
N TYR A 60 -7.15 3.87 2.76
CA TYR A 60 -8.46 3.44 3.25
C TYR A 60 -9.18 2.64 2.16
N PHE A 61 -9.51 1.38 2.47
CA PHE A 61 -10.25 0.53 1.55
C PHE A 61 -11.12 -0.48 2.30
N TRP A 62 -12.15 -0.95 1.60
CA TRP A 62 -13.00 -2.00 2.11
C TRP A 62 -12.26 -3.34 2.03
N ASN A 63 -11.91 -3.91 3.18
CA ASN A 63 -11.40 -5.27 3.27
C ASN A 63 -12.59 -6.25 3.32
N PRO A 64 -12.83 -7.08 2.29
CA PRO A 64 -13.96 -8.01 2.27
C PRO A 64 -13.88 -9.07 3.38
N ASN A 65 -12.69 -9.31 3.95
CA ASN A 65 -12.50 -10.25 5.06
C ASN A 65 -12.75 -9.60 6.45
N GLY A 66 -13.32 -8.39 6.49
CA GLY A 66 -13.92 -7.82 7.70
C GLY A 66 -12.96 -7.20 8.72
N SER A 67 -11.65 -7.15 8.45
CA SER A 67 -10.71 -6.46 9.32
C SER A 67 -10.30 -5.11 8.74
N ALA A 68 -10.70 -4.01 9.40
CA ALA A 68 -10.27 -2.65 9.08
C ALA A 68 -8.76 -2.40 9.34
N VAL A 69 -8.09 -3.37 9.98
CA VAL A 69 -6.65 -3.43 10.23
C VAL A 69 -6.23 -4.90 10.22
N GLY A 70 -5.28 -5.32 9.38
CA GLY A 70 -4.83 -6.72 9.27
C GLY A 70 -4.23 -7.36 10.54
N PHE A 71 -4.29 -6.69 11.70
CA PHE A 71 -3.74 -7.16 12.97
C PHE A 71 -4.70 -7.11 14.19
N SER A 72 -6.01 -6.88 13.97
CA SER A 72 -7.07 -6.70 14.99
C SER A 72 -6.93 -5.44 15.85
N PHE A 73 -8.05 -4.77 16.15
CA PHE A 73 -8.16 -3.96 17.37
C PHE A 73 -9.61 -3.58 17.74
N ARG A 74 -9.86 -3.51 19.05
CA ARG A 74 -11.03 -2.92 19.70
C ARG A 74 -10.53 -1.73 20.54
N ALA A 75 -11.05 -0.53 20.30
CA ALA A 75 -10.63 0.69 21.00
C ALA A 75 -11.46 0.92 22.26
N TYR A 76 -10.80 1.08 23.41
CA TYR A 76 -11.29 1.95 24.48
C TYR A 76 -10.10 2.64 25.16
N PHE A 77 -10.24 3.95 25.32
CA PHE A 77 -9.25 4.87 25.86
C PHE A 77 -9.28 4.85 27.39
N TYR A 78 -8.18 4.43 28.03
CA TYR A 78 -7.53 5.10 29.18
C TYR A 78 -6.08 4.60 29.23
N ASP A 79 -5.12 5.52 29.05
CA ASP A 79 -3.66 5.36 29.10
C ASP A 79 -2.97 4.57 27.95
N ILE A 80 -2.98 5.22 26.79
CA ILE A 80 -2.03 5.20 25.65
C ILE A 80 -1.04 4.02 25.57
N VAL A 81 -1.23 3.18 24.54
CA VAL A 81 -0.20 2.27 24.01
C VAL A 81 0.12 2.68 22.58
N PHE A 82 1.38 3.05 22.30
CA PHE A 82 1.85 3.32 20.94
C PHE A 82 2.48 2.06 20.34
N ALA A 83 2.00 1.64 19.18
CA ALA A 83 2.68 0.71 18.30
C ALA A 83 3.16 1.47 17.06
N PHE A 84 4.48 1.52 16.87
CA PHE A 84 5.08 2.13 15.69
C PHE A 84 5.25 1.05 14.61
N VAL A 85 4.40 1.08 13.59
CA VAL A 85 4.61 0.32 12.35
C VAL A 85 5.44 1.15 11.37
N GLY A 86 6.27 0.50 10.56
CA GLY A 86 7.17 1.19 9.65
C GLY A 86 6.42 2.09 8.66
N ALA A 87 6.82 3.36 8.56
CA ALA A 87 6.23 4.38 7.68
C ALA A 87 6.35 4.11 6.16
N ARG A 88 6.86 2.93 5.78
CA ARG A 88 7.21 2.56 4.40
C ARG A 88 6.01 2.42 3.47
N LEU A 89 4.81 2.26 4.03
CA LEU A 89 3.57 2.11 3.27
C LEU A 89 2.60 3.29 3.46
N LEU A 90 3.08 4.40 4.03
CA LEU A 90 2.26 5.59 4.28
C LEU A 90 2.21 6.49 3.05
N MET A 91 1.05 7.11 2.83
CA MET A 91 0.84 8.16 1.83
C MET A 91 1.06 9.53 2.46
N ILE A 92 1.61 10.47 1.67
CA ILE A 92 1.94 11.82 2.14
C ILE A 92 0.71 12.63 2.59
N ASP A 93 -0.47 12.35 2.01
CA ASP A 93 -1.71 13.01 2.38
C ASP A 93 -2.92 12.07 2.29
N HIS A 94 -4.02 12.54 2.88
CA HIS A 94 -5.27 11.82 3.00
C HIS A 94 -5.95 11.55 1.64
N GLU A 95 -5.86 12.48 0.68
CA GLU A 95 -6.51 12.30 -0.62
C GLU A 95 -5.86 11.17 -1.42
N ARG A 96 -4.53 11.10 -1.43
CA ARG A 96 -3.76 10.01 -2.03
C ARG A 96 -4.05 8.68 -1.34
N ALA A 97 -4.19 8.67 -0.02
CA ALA A 97 -4.55 7.48 0.74
C ALA A 97 -5.93 6.93 0.35
N ILE A 98 -6.95 7.80 0.26
CA ILE A 98 -8.29 7.41 -0.20
C ILE A 98 -8.25 6.91 -1.65
N TYR A 99 -7.57 7.66 -2.53
CA TYR A 99 -7.49 7.30 -3.94
C TYR A 99 -6.82 5.93 -4.12
N ALA A 100 -5.63 5.74 -3.55
CA ALA A 100 -4.90 4.49 -3.66
C ALA A 100 -5.70 3.30 -3.11
N GLY A 101 -6.37 3.48 -1.96
CA GLY A 101 -7.20 2.42 -1.39
C GLY A 101 -8.38 2.03 -2.27
N LYS A 102 -8.99 2.99 -2.98
CA LYS A 102 -10.09 2.70 -3.92
C LYS A 102 -9.59 2.09 -5.24
N THR A 103 -8.42 2.50 -5.70
CA THR A 103 -7.87 2.09 -6.99
C THR A 103 -7.23 0.70 -6.93
N PHE A 104 -6.37 0.45 -5.94
CA PHE A 104 -5.52 -0.76 -5.87
C PHE A 104 -6.03 -1.79 -4.87
N THR A 105 -7.35 -1.96 -4.78
CA THR A 105 -8.00 -2.83 -3.80
C THR A 105 -7.48 -4.27 -3.84
N LYS A 106 -7.18 -4.78 -5.03
CA LYS A 106 -6.67 -6.15 -5.23
C LYS A 106 -5.28 -6.31 -4.62
N GLU A 107 -4.35 -5.41 -4.95
CA GLU A 107 -2.97 -5.45 -4.47
C GLU A 107 -2.91 -5.32 -2.95
N TYR A 108 -3.73 -4.44 -2.38
CA TYR A 108 -3.85 -4.31 -0.93
C TYR A 108 -4.46 -5.57 -0.29
N SER A 109 -5.44 -6.20 -0.92
CA SER A 109 -6.01 -7.46 -0.42
C SER A 109 -5.00 -8.60 -0.49
N GLU A 110 -4.20 -8.70 -1.55
CA GLU A 110 -3.11 -9.69 -1.65
C GLU A 110 -2.07 -9.51 -0.53
N TYR A 111 -1.77 -8.27 -0.15
CA TYR A 111 -0.86 -8.00 0.98
C TYR A 111 -1.46 -8.35 2.35
N ILE A 112 -2.71 -7.97 2.60
CA ILE A 112 -3.33 -8.11 3.93
C ILE A 112 -3.85 -9.52 4.19
N ASN A 113 -4.34 -10.19 3.14
CA ASN A 113 -5.07 -11.45 3.27
C ASN A 113 -4.37 -12.64 2.59
N GLY A 114 -3.24 -12.41 1.91
CA GLY A 114 -2.47 -13.42 1.18
C GLY A 114 -1.50 -14.21 2.04
#